data_AF-A0AAW5WU52-F1
#
_entry.id   AF-A0AAW5WU52-F1
#
_cell.length_a   1.000
_cell.length_b   1.000
_cell.length_c   1.000
_cell.angle_alpha   90.00
_cell.angle_beta   90.00
_cell.angle_gamma   90.00
#
_symmetry.space_group_name_H-M   'P 1'
#
loop_
_entity.id
_entity.type
_entity.pdbx_description
1 polymer ?
#
loop_
_entity_poly.entity_id
_entity_poly.type
_entity_poly.pdbx_seq_one_letter_code
_entity_poly.pdbx_strand_id
1 'polypeptide(L)' 'MTVKIRRVGTSDVLTVPKSIKKRYKEYEVYQDRSGAIVYMPKRSNPFKNSEFIAKHLYDGDDTGFIDGGVRDDELLH' A
#
# COMPACT_ATOMS: atom_id res chain seq x y z
N MET A 1 8.48 19.82 9.79
CA MET A 1 8.71 19.05 11.03
C MET A 1 9.97 18.22 10.79
N THR A 2 10.98 18.33 11.64
CA THR A 2 12.28 17.68 11.41
C THR A 2 12.63 16.87 12.65
N VAL A 3 13.10 15.64 12.46
CA VAL A 3 13.53 14.75 13.54
C VAL A 3 14.99 14.40 13.33
N LYS A 4 15.73 14.19 14.42
CA LYS A 4 17.12 13.76 14.39
C LYS A 4 17.20 12.29 14.79
N ILE A 5 18.10 11.54 14.15
CA ILE A 5 18.43 10.18 14.56
C ILE A 5 19.03 10.24 15.96
N ARG A 6 18.62 9.29 16.81
CA ARG A 6 19.24 9.07 18.13
C ARG A 6 19.78 7.66 18.22
N ARG A 7 20.92 7.50 18.91
CA ARG A 7 21.47 6.19 19.28
C ARG A 7 20.78 5.67 20.54
N VAL A 8 20.27 4.44 20.50
CA VAL A 8 19.74 3.72 21.66
C VAL A 8 20.37 2.32 21.69
N GLY A 9 21.25 2.09 22.66
CA GLY A 9 22.09 0.89 22.67
C GLY A 9 22.97 0.84 21.43
N THR A 10 22.83 -0.22 20.63
CA THR A 10 23.56 -0.42 19.38
C THR A 10 22.81 0.05 18.13
N SER A 11 21.59 0.59 18.28
CA SER A 11 20.70 0.90 17.16
C SER A 11 20.42 2.39 16.99
N ASP A 12 20.27 2.83 15.75
CA ASP A 12 19.83 4.16 15.40
C ASP A 12 18.30 4.23 15.25
N VAL A 13 17.69 5.22 15.86
CA VAL A 13 16.22 5.34 15.97
C VAL A 13 15.74 6.72 15.53
N LEU A 14 14.72 6.74 14.69
CA LEU A 14 13.96 7.95 14.34
C LEU A 14 12.73 8.06 15.24
N THR A 15 12.54 9.21 15.87
CA THR A 15 11.37 9.46 16.72
C THR A 15 10.17 9.89 15.88
N VAL A 16 8.99 9.35 16.20
CA VAL A 16 7.73 9.78 15.57
C VAL A 16 7.20 11.01 16.32
N PRO A 17 7.02 12.17 15.66
CA PRO A 17 6.46 13.37 16.28
C PRO A 17 5.06 13.13 16.88
N LYS A 18 4.74 13.83 17.98
CA LYS A 18 3.45 13.69 18.70
C LYS A 18 2.22 14.02 17.84
N SER A 19 2.38 14.86 16.82
CA SER A 19 1.32 15.21 15.87
C SER A 19 0.87 14.01 15.01
N ILE A 20 1.71 12.99 14.85
CA ILE A 20 1.40 11.79 14.07
C ILE A 20 0.78 10.73 14.99
N LYS A 21 -0.49 10.39 14.72
CA LYS A 21 -1.19 9.32 15.44
C LYS A 21 -0.69 7.94 14.98
N LYS A 22 0.01 7.23 15.86
CA LYS A 22 0.48 5.86 15.63
C LYS A 22 -0.70 4.89 15.65
N ARG A 23 -1.08 4.37 14.48
CA ARG A 23 -2.17 3.37 14.34
C ARG A 23 -1.69 1.92 14.36
N TYR A 24 -0.42 1.69 14.00
CA TYR A 24 0.17 0.36 13.89
C TYR A 24 1.42 0.24 14.75
N LYS A 25 1.73 -0.99 15.18
CA LYS A 25 2.90 -1.32 16.01
C LYS A 25 4.10 -1.82 15.21
N GLU A 26 3.85 -2.41 14.04
CA GLU A 26 4.88 -3.04 13.20
C GLU A 26 4.90 -2.43 11.79
N TYR A 27 6.10 -2.31 11.23
CA TYR A 27 6.34 -1.71 9.92
C TYR A 27 7.42 -2.49 9.19
N GLU A 28 7.23 -2.67 7.89
CA GLU A 28 8.28 -3.07 6.97
C GLU A 28 9.10 -1.84 6.57
N VAL A 29 10.42 -2.00 6.49
CA VAL A 29 11.36 -0.90 6.26
C VAL A 29 12.18 -1.20 5.02
N TYR A 30 12.24 -0.25 4.09
CA TYR A 30 13.09 -0.33 2.92
C TYR A 30 13.65 1.04 2.57
N GLN A 31 14.72 1.03 1.78
CA GLN A 31 15.34 2.21 1.23
C GLN A 31 14.98 2.30 -0.25
N ASP A 32 14.45 3.45 -0.67
CA ASP A 32 14.18 3.69 -2.08
C ASP A 32 15.46 4.10 -2.83
N ARG A 33 15.35 4.32 -4.15
CA ARG A 33 16.48 4.76 -4.98
C ARG A 33 16.98 6.17 -4.64
N SER A 34 16.13 7.02 -4.05
CA SER A 34 16.51 8.37 -3.63
C SER A 34 17.24 8.38 -2.28
N GLY A 35 17.32 7.24 -1.61
CA GLY A 35 17.90 7.08 -0.28
C GLY A 35 16.91 7.36 0.85
N ALA A 36 15.63 7.59 0.53
CA ALA A 36 14.57 7.74 1.52
C ALA A 36 14.31 6.41 2.22
N ILE A 37 14.18 6.48 3.55
CA ILE A 37 13.81 5.33 4.39
C ILE A 37 12.30 5.36 4.55
N VAL A 38 11.61 4.35 4.00
CA VAL A 38 10.16 4.26 4.03
C VAL A 38 9.73 3.19 5.04
N TYR A 39 8.79 3.57 5.91
CA TYR A 39 8.17 2.67 6.89
C TYR A 39 6.72 2.42 6.47
N MET A 40 6.43 1.21 5.98
CA MET A 40 5.07 0.82 5.61
C MET A 40 4.47 -0.04 6.72
N PRO A 41 3.25 0.27 7.22
CA PRO A 41 2.62 -0.55 8.24
C PRO A 41 2.49 -1.99 7.77
N LYS A 42 2.90 -2.94 8.61
CA LYS A 42 2.69 -4.35 8.32
C LYS A 42 1.19 -4.63 8.36
N ARG A 43 0.62 -5.00 7.22
CA ARG A 43 -0.79 -5.34 7.07
C ARG A 43 -0.89 -6.77 6.56
N SER A 44 -1.97 -7.44 6.95
CA SER A 44 -2.31 -8.71 6.30
C SER A 44 -2.60 -8.42 4.83
N ASN A 45 -1.86 -9.06 3.94
CA ASN A 45 -2.06 -8.90 2.51
C ASN A 45 -3.39 -9.59 2.14
N PRO A 46 -4.42 -8.86 1.69
CA PRO A 46 -5.71 -9.44 1.36
C PRO A 46 -5.61 -10.48 0.23
N PHE A 47 -4.64 -10.34 -0.68
CA PHE A 47 -4.38 -11.28 -1.78
C PHE A 47 -3.64 -12.55 -1.35
N LYS A 48 -3.26 -12.66 -0.08
CA LYS A 48 -2.73 -13.90 0.52
C LYS A 48 -3.68 -14.49 1.56
N ASN A 49 -4.82 -13.84 1.81
CA ASN A 49 -5.81 -14.32 2.77
C ASN A 49 -6.88 -15.13 2.02
N SER A 50 -6.90 -16.44 2.23
CA SER A 50 -7.85 -17.35 1.57
C SER A 50 -9.31 -16.97 1.81
N GLU A 51 -9.67 -16.51 3.01
CA GLU A 51 -11.04 -16.06 3.31
C GLU A 51 -11.41 -14.79 2.55
N PHE A 52 -10.46 -13.87 2.39
CA PHE A 52 -10.69 -12.64 1.64
C PHE A 52 -10.86 -12.94 0.14
N ILE A 53 -10.00 -13.81 -0.40
CA ILE A 53 -10.06 -14.26 -1.80
C ILE A 53 -11.40 -14.95 -2.05
N ALA A 54 -11.84 -15.86 -1.19
CA ALA A 54 -13.10 -16.58 -1.38
C ALA A 54 -14.33 -15.64 -1.39
N LYS A 55 -14.31 -14.57 -0.59
CA LYS A 55 -15.42 -13.60 -0.51
C LYS A 55 -15.45 -12.55 -1.61
N HIS A 56 -14.31 -12.33 -2.28
CA HIS A 56 -14.16 -11.34 -3.34
C HIS A 56 -13.75 -12.00 -4.66
N LEU A 57 -13.99 -13.31 -4.78
CA LEU A 57 -13.82 -14.02 -6.02
C LEU A 57 -14.92 -13.52 -6.96
N TYR A 58 -14.50 -13.14 -8.16
CA TYR A 58 -15.42 -12.76 -9.21
C TYR A 58 -16.43 -13.90 -9.44
N ASP A 59 -17.72 -13.56 -9.41
CA ASP A 59 -18.86 -14.48 -9.42
C ASP A 59 -19.36 -14.79 -10.83
N GLY A 60 -18.74 -14.23 -11.86
CA GLY A 60 -19.18 -14.38 -13.25
C GLY A 60 -20.30 -13.43 -13.64
N ASP A 61 -20.69 -12.49 -12.76
CA ASP A 61 -21.71 -11.50 -13.08
C ASP A 61 -21.11 -10.29 -13.81
N ASP A 62 -21.28 -10.30 -15.14
CA ASP A 62 -20.86 -9.19 -16.00
C ASP A 62 -21.93 -8.11 -16.19
N THR A 63 -23.10 -8.21 -15.55
CA THR A 63 -24.24 -7.32 -15.81
C THR A 63 -23.99 -5.85 -15.46
N GLY A 64 -22.94 -5.56 -14.67
CA GLY A 64 -22.50 -4.21 -14.32
C GLY A 64 -21.37 -3.64 -15.18
N PHE A 65 -20.77 -4.43 -16.08
CA PHE A 65 -19.74 -3.94 -16.99
C PHE A 65 -20.40 -3.40 -18.25
N ILE A 66 -20.10 -2.14 -18.56
CA ILE A 66 -20.38 -1.58 -19.87
C ILE A 66 -19.33 -2.14 -20.82
N ASP A 67 -19.77 -2.88 -21.85
CA ASP A 67 -18.90 -3.28 -22.94
C ASP A 67 -18.39 -2.01 -23.64
N GLY A 68 -17.12 -1.71 -23.41
CA GLY A 68 -16.42 -0.58 -24.00
C GLY A 68 -16.10 -0.89 -25.46
N GLY A 69 -17.13 -1.09 -26.28
CA GLY A 69 -16.97 -1.22 -27.72
C GLY A 69 -16.29 0.03 -28.26
N VAL A 70 -15.23 -0.15 -29.03
CA VAL A 70 -14.62 0.92 -29.83
C VAL A 70 -15.66 1.30 -30.89
N ARG A 71 -16.04 2.57 -30.95
CA ARG A 71 -17.01 3.01 -31.95
C ARG A 71 -16.33 3.00 -33.34
N ASP A 72 -17.10 2.74 -34.39
CA ASP A 72 -16.56 2.64 -35.76
C ASP A 72 -15.83 3.92 -36.23
N ASP A 73 -16.17 5.09 -35.65
CA ASP A 73 -15.54 6.39 -35.89
C ASP A 73 -14.21 6.59 -35.13
N GLU A 74 -13.85 5.70 -34.20
CA GLU A 74 -12.56 5.70 -33.49
C GLU A 74 -11.51 4.81 -34.18
N LEU A 75 -11.90 4.02 -35.19
CA LEU A 75 -11.02 3.13 -35.97
C LEU A 75 -10.47 3.77 -37.27
N LEU A 76 -10.95 4.96 -37.63
CA LEU A 76 -10.52 5.71 -38.80
C LEU A 76 -9.62 6.87 -38.37
N HIS A 77 -8.39 6.57 -37.97
CA HIS A 77 -7.34 7.58 -37.85
C HIS A 77 -5.98 7.08 -38.32
#